data_AF-A0A1V6S1Y4-F1
#
_entry.id   AF-A0A1V6S1Y4-F1
#
_cell.length_a   1.000
_cell.length_b   1.000
_cell.length_c   1.000
_cell.angle_alpha   90.00
_cell.angle_beta   90.00
_cell.angle_gamma   90.00
#
_symmetry.space_group_name_H-M   'P 1'
#
loop_
_entity.id
_entity.type
_entity.pdbx_description
1 polymer ?
#
loop_
_entity_poly.entity_id
_entity_poly.type
_entity_poly.pdbx_seq_one_letter_code
_entity_poly.pdbx_strand_id
1 'polypeptide(L)'
;MALRIPVFALEQDPWNHGPVPLPPRSPSFLQCHHLVDGRVATNYIPMLNTDVHAMVPFLEIAGSIIFKFVGKKDLSFAEANKKPDWNLWKGDSSFSKERWDFWKERLQWISEQNGLMERTRDDAQKLVELIYSIEQESREKKPAPRNDLNIHC
;
A
#
# COMPACT_ATOMS: atom_id res chain seq x y z
N MET A 1 10.30 8.47 -17.47
CA MET A 1 9.68 7.67 -16.39
C MET A 1 9.21 8.64 -15.34
N ALA A 2 7.90 8.72 -15.09
CA ALA A 2 7.39 9.54 -14.00
C ALA A 2 7.66 8.83 -12.66
N LEU A 3 8.26 9.53 -11.71
CA LEU A 3 8.48 9.03 -10.35
C LEU A 3 7.12 8.83 -9.68
N ARG A 4 6.60 7.60 -9.78
CA ARG A 4 5.45 7.17 -8.98
C ARG A 4 5.92 7.01 -7.54
N ILE A 5 5.24 7.65 -6.61
CA ILE A 5 5.50 7.44 -5.18
C ILE A 5 5.25 5.95 -4.89
N PRO A 6 6.20 5.21 -4.30
CA PRO A 6 6.09 3.75 -4.13
C PRO A 6 4.78 3.32 -3.48
N VAL A 7 4.30 4.08 -2.49
CA VAL A 7 3.06 3.79 -1.76
C VAL A 7 1.81 3.73 -2.66
N PHE A 8 1.79 4.43 -3.79
CA PHE A 8 0.68 4.34 -4.74
C PHE A 8 0.61 3.00 -5.47
N ALA A 9 1.63 2.13 -5.38
CA ALA A 9 1.53 0.73 -5.77
C ALA A 9 0.38 0.00 -5.07
N LEU A 10 0.11 0.32 -3.80
CA LEU A 10 -0.99 -0.26 -3.03
C LEU A 10 -2.39 0.10 -3.55
N GLU A 11 -2.49 1.17 -4.35
CA GLU A 11 -3.75 1.73 -4.84
C GLU A 11 -4.06 1.37 -6.30
N GLN A 12 -3.23 0.62 -7.02
CA GLN A 12 -3.58 0.18 -8.38
C GLN A 12 -4.15 -1.24 -8.38
N ASP A 13 -4.68 -1.78 -9.48
CA ASP A 13 -5.14 -3.16 -9.77
C ASP A 13 -3.99 -3.97 -10.45
N PRO A 14 -3.91 -5.33 -10.46
CA PRO A 14 -4.95 -6.38 -10.43
C PRO A 14 -5.12 -7.11 -9.08
N TRP A 15 -5.31 -6.40 -7.97
CA TRP A 15 -5.25 -6.96 -6.60
C TRP A 15 -6.63 -7.30 -6.03
N ASN A 16 -7.51 -7.80 -6.89
CA ASN A 16 -8.78 -8.33 -6.44
C ASN A 16 -8.56 -9.58 -5.57
N HIS A 17 -9.41 -9.73 -4.56
CA HIS A 17 -9.48 -10.81 -3.56
C HIS A 17 -9.81 -12.21 -4.15
N GLY A 18 -9.45 -12.46 -5.40
CA GLY A 18 -9.63 -13.76 -6.04
C GLY A 18 -8.57 -14.76 -5.59
N PRO A 19 -8.93 -16.05 -5.45
CA PRO A 19 -7.96 -17.09 -5.12
C PRO A 19 -6.83 -17.08 -6.15
N VAL A 20 -5.58 -17.05 -5.66
CA VAL A 20 -4.37 -17.21 -6.47
C VAL A 20 -4.53 -18.49 -7.32
N PRO A 21 -4.39 -18.43 -8.66
CA PRO A 21 -4.43 -19.63 -9.47
C PRO A 21 -3.30 -20.58 -9.03
N LEU A 22 -3.66 -21.79 -8.61
CA LEU A 22 -2.69 -22.82 -8.25
C LEU A 22 -1.77 -23.10 -9.47
N PRO A 23 -0.46 -23.33 -9.26
CA PRO A 23 0.42 -23.70 -10.36
C PRO A 23 -0.07 -25.02 -10.99
N PRO A 24 0.01 -25.17 -12.32
CA PRO A 24 -0.44 -26.38 -12.97
C PRO A 24 0.40 -27.57 -12.49
N ARG A 25 -0.27 -28.62 -11.98
CA ARG A 25 0.36 -29.93 -11.79
C ARG A 25 0.85 -30.43 -13.15
N SER A 26 2.17 -30.47 -13.32
CA SER A 26 2.83 -30.99 -14.54
C SER A 26 2.74 -32.51 -14.64
N PRO A 27 3.09 -33.14 -15.78
CA PRO A 27 2.91 -32.71 -17.17
C PRO A 27 2.24 -33.83 -18.00
N SER A 28 1.21 -33.52 -18.79
CA SER A 28 0.67 -34.47 -19.78
C SER A 28 0.55 -33.81 -21.14
N PHE A 29 1.22 -34.43 -22.09
CA PHE A 29 1.38 -34.05 -23.48
C PHE A 29 0.02 -33.84 -24.20
N LEU A 30 0.00 -32.83 -25.08
CA LEU A 30 -1.02 -32.59 -26.12
C LEU A 30 -2.41 -32.12 -25.65
N GLN A 31 -2.62 -30.81 -25.56
CA GLN A 31 -3.89 -30.24 -26.02
C GLN A 31 -3.72 -28.78 -26.48
N CYS A 32 -3.98 -28.58 -27.77
CA CYS A 32 -3.97 -27.28 -28.44
C CYS A 32 -5.21 -26.44 -28.10
N HIS A 33 -4.96 -25.16 -27.85
CA HIS A 33 -5.85 -24.00 -28.06
C HIS A 33 -7.25 -24.01 -27.42
N HIS A 34 -7.30 -23.65 -26.14
CA HIS A 34 -8.21 -22.61 -25.64
C HIS A 34 -7.37 -21.64 -24.80
N LEU A 35 -6.81 -20.61 -25.46
CA LEU A 35 -6.13 -19.49 -24.79
C LEU A 35 -7.18 -18.62 -24.09
N VAL A 36 -7.64 -19.07 -22.93
CA VAL A 36 -8.15 -18.13 -21.93
C VAL A 36 -6.93 -17.38 -21.42
N ASP A 37 -6.96 -16.06 -21.58
CA ASP A 37 -5.82 -15.15 -21.47
C ASP A 37 -5.25 -15.08 -20.04
N GLY A 38 -4.37 -16.03 -19.71
CA GLY A 38 -3.60 -16.09 -18.46
C GLY A 38 -2.41 -15.14 -18.40
N ARG A 39 -2.20 -14.26 -19.40
CA ARG A 39 -1.06 -13.33 -19.41
C ARG A 39 -1.24 -12.12 -18.48
N VAL A 40 -2.48 -11.78 -18.14
CA VAL A 40 -2.76 -10.62 -17.26
C VAL A 40 -2.42 -10.96 -15.80
N ALA A 41 -2.68 -12.20 -15.36
CA ALA A 41 -2.44 -12.63 -13.99
C ALA A 41 -0.95 -12.92 -13.66
N THR A 42 -0.07 -13.04 -14.64
CA THR A 42 1.32 -13.44 -14.39
C THR A 42 2.26 -12.26 -14.13
N ASN A 43 1.88 -11.04 -14.54
CA ASN A 43 2.73 -9.84 -14.39
C ASN A 43 2.63 -9.17 -13.02
N TYR A 44 1.65 -9.50 -12.19
CA TYR A 44 1.45 -8.79 -10.92
C TYR A 44 2.33 -9.31 -9.78
N ILE A 45 2.59 -10.62 -9.68
CA ILE A 45 3.42 -11.18 -8.59
C ILE A 45 4.85 -10.57 -8.58
N PRO A 46 5.56 -10.47 -9.71
CA PRO A 46 6.89 -9.85 -9.73
C PRO A 46 6.86 -8.36 -9.38
N MET A 47 5.82 -7.64 -9.82
CA MET A 47 5.62 -6.23 -9.51
C MET A 47 5.39 -6.04 -8.01
N LEU A 48 4.56 -6.89 -7.42
CA LEU A 48 4.26 -6.94 -6.00
C LEU A 48 5.51 -7.12 -5.13
N ASN A 49 6.31 -8.12 -5.47
CA ASN A 49 7.56 -8.38 -4.78
C ASN A 49 8.47 -7.14 -4.86
N THR A 50 8.57 -6.51 -6.03
CA THR A 50 9.43 -5.34 -6.23
C THR A 50 8.95 -4.11 -5.46
N ASP A 51 7.65 -3.79 -5.57
CA ASP A 51 7.06 -2.59 -5.01
C ASP A 51 7.07 -2.64 -3.48
N VAL A 52 6.70 -3.78 -2.87
CA VAL A 52 6.71 -3.94 -1.41
C VAL A 52 8.13 -3.83 -0.86
N HIS A 53 9.12 -4.47 -1.49
CA HIS A 53 10.52 -4.32 -1.10
C HIS A 53 11.00 -2.87 -1.19
N ALA A 54 10.59 -2.13 -2.22
CA ALA A 54 10.95 -0.72 -2.38
C ALA A 54 10.24 0.20 -1.35
N MET A 55 9.06 -0.19 -0.86
CA MET A 55 8.33 0.59 0.15
C MET A 55 8.99 0.57 1.52
N VAL A 56 9.69 -0.51 1.89
CA VAL A 56 10.34 -0.63 3.20
C VAL A 56 11.26 0.56 3.49
N PRO A 57 12.35 0.80 2.72
CA PRO A 57 13.23 1.94 2.97
C PRO A 57 12.51 3.27 2.77
N PHE A 58 11.52 3.34 1.87
CA PHE A 58 10.75 4.57 1.65
C PHE A 58 9.97 5.00 2.90
N LEU A 59 9.21 4.09 3.52
CA LEU A 59 8.43 4.38 4.72
C LEU A 59 9.31 4.51 5.96
N GLU A 60 10.41 3.76 6.06
CA GLU A 60 11.38 3.91 7.15
C GLU A 60 11.97 5.33 7.19
N ILE A 61 12.30 5.89 6.02
CA ILE A 61 12.92 7.22 5.92
C ILE A 61 11.86 8.33 5.99
N ALA A 62 10.77 8.19 5.23
CA ALA A 62 9.85 9.29 4.97
C ALA A 62 8.50 9.17 5.69
N GLY A 63 8.15 8.01 6.26
CA GLY A 63 6.81 7.71 6.76
C GLY A 63 6.30 8.70 7.81
N SER A 64 7.13 9.04 8.80
CA SER A 64 6.76 10.00 9.86
C SER A 64 6.58 11.43 9.34
N ILE A 65 7.35 11.82 8.32
CA ILE A 65 7.22 13.13 7.65
C ILE A 65 5.94 13.16 6.85
N ILE A 66 5.68 12.11 6.05
CA ILE A 66 4.47 11.95 5.25
C ILE A 66 3.25 12.07 6.17
N PHE A 67 3.18 11.29 7.25
CA PHE A 67 2.04 11.27 8.16
C PHE A 67 1.70 12.63 8.78
N LYS A 68 2.68 13.51 9.03
CA LYS A 68 2.43 14.88 9.55
C LYS A 68 1.63 15.77 8.58
N PHE A 69 1.60 15.41 7.30
CA PHE A 69 0.83 16.09 6.26
C PHE A 69 -0.57 15.52 6.05
N VAL A 70 -1.00 14.52 6.83
CA VAL A 70 -2.39 14.04 6.81
C VAL A 70 -3.34 15.22 7.07
N GLY A 71 -4.33 15.38 6.19
CA GLY A 71 -5.32 16.46 6.19
C GLY A 71 -4.78 17.82 5.73
N LYS A 72 -3.51 17.93 5.32
CA LYS A 72 -2.87 19.21 4.96
C LYS A 72 -2.37 19.28 3.53
N LYS A 73 -2.18 18.13 2.86
CA LYS A 73 -1.57 18.07 1.53
C LYS A 73 -2.50 17.39 0.54
N ASP A 74 -2.71 18.06 -0.59
CA ASP A 74 -3.33 17.47 -1.78
C ASP A 74 -2.28 16.67 -2.56
N LEU A 75 -2.64 15.48 -3.02
CA LEU A 75 -1.78 14.61 -3.80
C LEU A 75 -2.16 14.57 -5.29
N SER A 76 -3.14 15.37 -5.74
CA SER A 76 -3.61 15.42 -7.14
C SER A 76 -2.50 15.38 -8.20
N PHE A 77 -1.44 16.18 -8.02
CA PHE A 77 -0.27 16.18 -8.92
C PHE A 77 0.46 14.82 -8.95
N ALA A 78 0.60 14.17 -7.81
CA ALA A 78 1.23 12.85 -7.71
C ALA A 78 0.30 11.73 -8.24
N GLU A 79 -1.01 11.92 -8.16
CA GLU A 79 -2.00 11.00 -8.73
C GLU A 79 -2.04 11.00 -10.25
N ALA A 80 -1.56 12.05 -10.91
CA ALA A 80 -1.53 12.17 -12.37
C ALA A 80 -0.83 11.00 -13.09
N ASN A 81 0.00 10.24 -12.36
CA ASN A 81 0.72 9.07 -12.87
C ASN A 81 0.01 7.72 -12.63
N LYS A 82 -1.19 7.73 -12.05
CA LYS A 82 -2.00 6.52 -11.86
C LYS A 82 -2.75 6.16 -13.12
N LYS A 83 -2.98 4.86 -13.34
CA LYS A 83 -3.93 4.40 -14.36
C LYS A 83 -5.34 4.51 -13.76
N PRO A 84 -6.24 5.35 -14.31
CA PRO A 84 -7.56 5.57 -13.73
C PRO A 84 -8.36 4.27 -13.58
N ASP A 85 -8.31 3.42 -14.61
CA ASP A 85 -9.07 2.16 -14.67
C ASP A 85 -8.62 1.14 -13.62
N TRP A 86 -7.40 1.30 -13.09
CA TRP A 86 -6.81 0.38 -12.12
C TRP A 86 -6.77 0.99 -10.72
N ASN A 87 -7.26 2.22 -10.50
CA ASN A 87 -7.19 2.83 -9.18
C ASN A 87 -8.20 2.21 -8.21
N LEU A 88 -7.71 1.48 -7.21
CA LEU A 88 -8.49 0.90 -6.12
C LEU A 88 -8.90 1.94 -5.07
N TRP A 89 -8.11 3.01 -4.89
CA TRP A 89 -8.48 4.11 -4.01
C TRP A 89 -9.58 4.97 -4.65
N LYS A 90 -10.74 5.08 -3.99
CA LYS A 90 -11.91 5.83 -4.49
C LYS A 90 -12.24 7.09 -3.68
N GLY A 91 -11.51 7.36 -2.60
CA GLY A 91 -11.66 8.58 -1.82
C GLY A 91 -10.94 9.78 -2.45
N ASP A 92 -10.92 10.89 -1.73
CA ASP A 92 -10.36 12.15 -2.21
C ASP A 92 -8.85 12.06 -2.57
N SER A 93 -8.41 12.97 -3.45
CA SER A 93 -6.99 13.13 -3.82
C SER A 93 -6.13 13.63 -2.67
N SER A 94 -6.74 14.10 -1.58
CA SER A 94 -6.03 14.55 -0.39
C SER A 94 -5.31 13.39 0.30
N PHE A 95 -4.21 13.72 0.98
CA PHE A 95 -3.61 12.76 1.89
C PHE A 95 -4.41 12.74 3.19
N SER A 96 -5.31 11.76 3.33
CA SER A 96 -6.23 11.63 4.47
C SER A 96 -5.85 10.46 5.39
N LYS A 97 -6.45 10.44 6.59
CA LYS A 97 -6.28 9.31 7.51
C LYS A 97 -6.93 8.04 6.96
N GLU A 98 -8.09 8.18 6.32
CA GLU A 98 -8.78 7.09 5.61
C GLU A 98 -7.88 6.45 4.55
N ARG A 99 -7.15 7.28 3.78
CA ARG A 99 -6.21 6.81 2.77
C ARG A 99 -5.01 6.07 3.38
N TRP A 100 -4.54 6.55 4.52
CA TRP A 100 -3.48 5.89 5.28
C TRP A 100 -3.92 4.53 5.83
N ASP A 101 -5.15 4.45 6.35
CA ASP A 101 -5.77 3.20 6.81
C ASP A 101 -5.97 2.23 5.64
N PHE A 102 -6.39 2.71 4.47
CA PHE A 102 -6.46 1.90 3.25
C PHE A 102 -5.10 1.26 2.90
N TRP A 103 -3.99 2.02 2.94
CA TRP A 103 -2.66 1.44 2.68
C TRP A 103 -2.29 0.35 3.68
N LYS A 104 -2.64 0.54 4.95
CA LYS A 104 -2.41 -0.44 6.03
C LYS A 104 -3.18 -1.73 5.78
N GLU A 105 -4.47 -1.64 5.47
CA GLU A 105 -5.31 -2.79 5.14
C GLU A 105 -4.78 -3.56 3.92
N ARG A 106 -4.30 -2.82 2.90
CA ARG A 106 -3.70 -3.43 1.72
C ARG A 106 -2.42 -4.18 2.04
N LEU A 107 -1.54 -3.63 2.88
CA LEU A 107 -0.33 -4.31 3.32
C LEU A 107 -0.63 -5.55 4.15
N GLN A 108 -1.63 -5.49 5.04
CA GLN A 108 -2.09 -6.66 5.79
C GLN A 108 -2.62 -7.75 4.85
N TRP A 109 -3.43 -7.39 3.86
CA TRP A 109 -3.87 -8.36 2.85
C TRP A 109 -2.68 -8.98 2.10
N ILE A 110 -1.68 -8.20 1.72
CA ILE A 110 -0.46 -8.68 1.04
C ILE A 110 0.30 -9.70 1.91
N SER A 111 0.44 -9.45 3.21
CA SER A 111 1.17 -10.36 4.11
C SER A 111 0.49 -11.73 4.27
N GLU A 112 -0.79 -11.84 3.95
CA GLU A 112 -1.57 -13.07 4.01
C GLU A 112 -1.54 -13.88 2.68
N GLN A 113 -0.92 -13.36 1.61
CA GLN A 113 -0.98 -14.00 0.28
C GLN A 113 0.07 -15.12 0.10
N ASN A 114 -0.40 -16.37 0.10
CA ASN A 114 0.44 -17.56 -0.11
C ASN A 114 1.16 -17.60 -1.47
N GLY A 115 0.64 -16.90 -2.49
CA GLY A 115 1.25 -16.83 -3.82
C GLY A 115 2.49 -15.92 -3.91
N LEU A 116 2.79 -15.14 -2.88
CA LEU A 116 3.94 -14.24 -2.85
C LEU A 116 5.19 -14.89 -2.25
N MET A 117 6.33 -14.25 -2.46
CA MET A 117 7.56 -14.66 -1.78
C MET A 117 7.41 -14.43 -0.27
N GLU A 118 8.00 -15.31 0.54
CA GLU A 118 8.02 -15.18 2.00
C GLU A 118 8.55 -13.81 2.43
N ARG A 119 9.71 -13.40 1.90
CA ARG A 119 10.28 -12.07 2.12
C ARG A 119 9.33 -10.91 1.82
N THR A 120 8.43 -11.06 0.84
CA THR A 120 7.46 -10.01 0.48
C THR A 120 6.37 -9.92 1.52
N ARG A 121 5.92 -11.07 2.04
CA ARG A 121 4.94 -11.12 3.14
C ARG A 121 5.54 -10.54 4.41
N ASP A 122 6.79 -10.89 4.73
CA ASP A 122 7.50 -10.37 5.91
C ASP A 122 7.68 -8.85 5.82
N ASP A 123 8.08 -8.34 4.66
CA ASP A 123 8.21 -6.90 4.44
C ASP A 123 6.87 -6.18 4.54
N ALA A 124 5.79 -6.78 4.02
CA ALA A 124 4.45 -6.23 4.17
C ALA A 124 4.03 -6.16 5.66
N GLN A 125 4.30 -7.21 6.43
CA GLN A 125 4.04 -7.23 7.87
C GLN A 125 4.86 -6.16 8.61
N LYS A 126 6.15 -6.04 8.31
CA LYS A 126 7.02 -5.00 8.84
C LYS A 126 6.50 -3.60 8.53
N LEU A 127 5.99 -3.39 7.32
CA LEU A 127 5.39 -2.11 6.93
C LEU A 127 4.11 -1.80 7.70
N VAL A 128 3.26 -2.79 7.98
CA VAL A 128 2.07 -2.61 8.85
C VAL A 128 2.48 -2.14 10.25
N GLU A 129 3.49 -2.80 10.84
CA GLU A 129 4.01 -2.44 12.16
C GLU A 129 4.61 -1.03 12.18
N LEU A 130 5.35 -0.66 11.14
CA LEU A 130 5.94 0.68 11.00
C LEU A 130 4.85 1.75 10.90
N ILE A 131 3.84 1.53 10.05
CA ILE A 131 2.68 2.43 9.90
C ILE A 131 1.96 2.61 11.25
N TYR A 132 1.74 1.53 12.00
CA TYR A 132 1.14 1.59 13.32
C TYR A 132 1.99 2.41 14.30
N SER A 133 3.31 2.20 14.29
CA SER A 133 4.24 2.90 15.18
C SER A 133 4.27 4.41 14.92
N ILE A 134 4.28 4.80 13.64
CA ILE A 134 4.20 6.21 13.22
C ILE A 134 2.91 6.87 13.75
N GLU A 135 1.78 6.17 13.72
CA GLU A 135 0.53 6.70 14.27
C GLU A 135 0.60 6.91 15.78
N GLN A 136 1.15 5.97 16.53
CA GLN A 136 1.25 6.08 17.99
C GLN A 136 2.15 7.25 18.40
N GLU A 137 3.33 7.36 17.80
CA GLU A 137 4.24 8.49 18.06
C GLU A 137 3.59 9.85 17.77
N SER A 138 2.76 9.92 16.73
CA SER A 138 2.07 11.17 16.38
C SER A 138 1.00 11.57 17.41
N ARG A 139 0.39 10.58 18.09
CA ARG A 139 -0.62 10.80 19.14
C ARG A 139 0.04 11.28 20.43
N GLU A 140 1.17 10.68 20.80
CA GLU A 140 1.93 11.04 22.00
C GLU A 140 2.54 12.45 21.91
N LYS A 141 2.87 12.92 20.70
CA LYS A 141 3.44 14.26 20.46
C LYS A 141 2.41 15.40 20.46
N LYS A 142 1.10 15.13 20.62
CA LYS A 142 0.10 16.21 20.82
C LYS A 142 0.20 16.72 22.27
N PRO A 143 0.67 17.96 22.52
CA PRO A 143 0.69 18.49 23.88
C PRO A 143 -0.74 18.58 24.42
N ALA A 144 -0.92 18.18 25.68
CA ALA A 144 -2.17 18.38 26.41
C ALA A 144 -2.57 19.87 26.36
N PRO A 145 -3.88 20.19 26.28
CA PRO A 145 -4.32 21.59 26.33
C PRO A 145 -3.81 22.22 27.63
N ARG A 146 -3.02 23.30 27.52
CA ARG A 146 -2.72 24.15 28.66
C ARG A 146 -4.05 24.72 29.14
N ASN A 147 -4.52 24.24 30.28
CA ASN A 147 -5.51 24.98 31.05
C ASN A 147 -4.78 26.21 31.59
N ASP A 148 -4.74 27.28 30.80
CA ASP A 148 -4.28 28.57 31.28
C ASP A 148 -5.25 29.01 32.38
N LEU A 149 -4.76 28.93 33.61
CA LEU A 149 -5.43 29.47 34.78
C LEU A 149 -5.75 30.93 34.51
N ASN A 150 -7.05 31.22 34.49
CA ASN A 150 -7.59 32.57 34.42
C ASN A 150 -7.26 33.26 35.76
N ILE A 151 -6.06 33.82 35.86
CA ILE A 151 -5.69 34.72 36.96
C ILE A 151 -6.34 36.07 36.63
N HIS A 152 -7.53 36.28 37.16
CA HIS A 152 -8.11 37.62 37.27
C HIS A 152 -7.25 38.42 38.26
N CYS A 153 -6.62 39.48 37.76
CA CYS A 153 -6.21 40.64 38.56
C CYS A 153 -7.35 41.67 38.56
#